data_AF-A0A534B6U9-F1
#
_entry.id   AF-A0A534B6U9-F1
#
_cell.length_a   1.000
_cell.length_b   1.000
_cell.length_c   1.000
_cell.angle_alpha   90.00
_cell.angle_beta   90.00
_cell.angle_gamma   90.00
#
_symmetry.space_group_name_H-M   'P 1'
#
loop_
_entity.id
_entity.type
_entity.pdbx_description
1 polymer ?
#
loop_
_entity_poly.entity_id
_entity_poly.type
_entity_poly.pdbx_seq_one_letter_code
_entity_poly.pdbx_strand_id
1 'polypeptide(L)'
;MKPFAIEPDDRAFALARDGVVLESSPSAVSDGSTGALPGADGWRTVRRLPTTTSTQHAASVLRDAQPSVRALSLLAAELARRLAAHPPQAGERVWIAAPAGAGRYGLGALLGVARQLALPVDGFVDAAVVSVAALGGTGPAIVIELGLHHAAATLVERDAGPTCRRRSLSSDHGGLLGLYQSWLDLINTAMVRQTRFDALRDASTEQQLFEALPELSREAMAGGVAVAALTAGGERIEMPLTRDQLIQAAQPLWREIARLLHELRPAGSALTLLVPRLVSALPGFREMMTQFTGCELVSLPAGFAAAATSLLDLPPRVAADPVRLLRRLPSESQPTLAALAALTERESAGEERAAAPTASHVLFDGRTFALAPEPLVVGRAPAAARAIVLPEGLAGVSRRHCTFLREGLDALLLDHSRFGTFVNGERVAERARVRAGDQVRIGDPGVALTLIAVADTPPGSRG
;
A
#
# COMPACT_ATOMS: atom_id res chain seq x y z
N MET A 1 -10.30 -18.27 26.29
CA MET A 1 -9.42 -17.22 26.89
C MET A 1 -8.79 -16.47 25.75
N LYS A 2 -8.95 -15.15 25.74
CA LYS A 2 -8.36 -14.27 24.72
C LYS A 2 -6.82 -14.28 24.82
N PRO A 3 -6.09 -14.32 23.70
CA PRO A 3 -4.64 -14.38 23.74
C PRO A 3 -4.00 -12.99 23.80
N PHE A 4 -2.78 -12.94 24.31
CA PHE A 4 -1.83 -11.88 23.99
C PHE A 4 -1.40 -12.04 22.53
N ALA A 5 -1.42 -10.95 21.77
CA ALA A 5 -1.12 -10.99 20.34
C ALA A 5 0.15 -10.23 19.99
N ILE A 6 0.91 -10.80 19.06
CA ILE A 6 2.12 -10.19 18.48
C ILE A 6 1.94 -10.11 16.97
N GLU A 7 2.20 -8.96 16.37
CA GLU A 7 2.25 -8.77 14.91
C GLU A 7 3.63 -8.27 14.52
N PRO A 8 4.51 -9.13 13.98
CA PRO A 8 5.85 -8.73 13.56
C PRO A 8 5.83 -8.11 12.14
N ASP A 9 4.90 -7.20 11.85
CA ASP A 9 4.97 -6.29 10.70
C ASP A 9 6.18 -5.37 10.92
N ASP A 10 7.20 -5.44 10.08
CA ASP A 10 8.44 -4.69 10.28
C ASP A 10 8.26 -3.16 10.23
N ARG A 11 7.21 -2.66 9.58
CA ARG A 11 6.87 -1.22 9.59
C ARG A 11 6.20 -0.81 10.89
N ALA A 12 5.45 -1.70 11.53
CA ALA A 12 4.56 -1.38 12.64
C ALA A 12 4.44 -2.54 13.64
N PHE A 13 5.58 -3.05 14.12
CA PHE A 13 5.64 -4.23 14.99
C PHE A 13 4.79 -3.95 16.22
N ALA A 14 3.74 -4.76 16.41
CA ALA A 14 2.72 -4.48 17.40
C ALA A 14 2.56 -5.59 18.45
N LEU A 15 2.25 -5.17 19.67
CA LEU A 15 1.77 -6.01 20.76
C LEU A 15 0.34 -5.59 21.08
N ALA A 16 -0.57 -6.54 21.31
CA ALA A 16 -1.96 -6.23 21.64
C ALA A 16 -2.57 -7.19 22.65
N ARG A 17 -3.56 -6.68 23.39
CA ARG A 17 -4.36 -7.43 24.37
C ARG A 17 -5.79 -6.92 24.34
N ASP A 18 -6.77 -7.83 24.37
CA ASP A 18 -8.21 -7.49 24.46
C ASP A 18 -8.70 -6.45 23.44
N GLY A 19 -8.16 -6.49 22.22
CA GLY A 19 -8.51 -5.56 21.14
C GLY A 19 -7.80 -4.21 21.20
N VAL A 20 -6.88 -4.02 22.14
CA VAL A 20 -6.11 -2.78 22.32
C VAL A 20 -4.66 -3.02 21.93
N VAL A 21 -4.13 -2.17 21.05
CA VAL A 21 -2.69 -2.13 20.73
C VAL A 21 -1.94 -1.48 21.89
N LEU A 22 -1.02 -2.22 22.50
CA LEU A 22 -0.21 -1.78 23.63
C LEU A 22 1.03 -1.00 23.19
N GLU A 23 1.68 -1.48 22.14
CA GLU A 23 2.87 -0.87 21.51
C GLU A 23 2.75 -1.09 20.00
N SER A 24 3.14 -0.11 19.19
CA SER A 24 3.39 -0.28 17.77
C SER A 24 4.49 0.66 17.31
N SER A 25 5.57 0.13 16.74
CA SER A 25 6.65 0.94 16.19
C SER A 25 7.45 0.18 15.12
N PRO A 26 8.15 0.88 14.20
CA PRO A 26 9.01 0.23 13.22
C PRO A 26 10.06 -0.68 13.86
N SER A 27 10.34 -1.81 13.21
CA SER A 27 11.40 -2.74 13.56
C SER A 27 12.74 -2.22 13.03
N ALA A 28 13.26 -1.20 13.71
CA ALA A 28 14.59 -0.66 13.52
C ALA A 28 15.33 -0.66 14.84
N VAL A 29 16.43 -1.39 14.93
CA VAL A 29 17.13 -1.61 16.21
C VAL A 29 18.63 -1.47 16.11
N SER A 30 19.27 -1.02 17.18
CA SER A 30 20.73 -1.07 17.33
C SER A 30 21.21 -2.52 17.48
N ASP A 31 22.38 -2.82 16.93
CA ASP A 31 23.10 -4.07 17.17
C ASP A 31 24.01 -4.06 18.40
N GLY A 32 24.05 -2.92 19.08
CA GLY A 32 24.79 -2.70 20.33
C GLY A 32 26.28 -2.44 20.19
N SER A 33 26.82 -2.41 18.97
CA SER A 33 28.24 -2.09 18.74
C SER A 33 28.61 -0.63 19.09
N THR A 34 27.62 0.26 19.24
CA THR A 34 27.80 1.69 19.55
C THR A 34 27.43 2.05 21.00
N GLY A 35 27.32 1.05 21.88
CA GLY A 35 27.05 1.24 23.30
C GLY A 35 25.56 1.30 23.69
N ALA A 36 24.66 1.38 22.71
CA ALA A 36 23.24 1.08 22.94
C ALA A 36 23.05 -0.42 23.25
N LEU A 37 21.96 -0.78 23.90
CA LEU A 37 21.63 -2.20 24.08
C LEU A 37 21.19 -2.79 22.72
N PRO A 38 21.60 -4.03 22.37
CA PRO A 38 21.03 -4.73 21.23
C PRO A 38 19.49 -4.76 21.33
N GLY A 39 18.79 -4.50 20.22
CA GLY A 39 17.32 -4.44 20.22
C GLY A 39 16.71 -3.11 20.70
N ALA A 40 17.54 -2.15 21.15
CA ALA A 40 17.09 -0.79 21.44
C ALA A 40 16.61 -0.10 20.16
N ASP A 41 15.59 0.76 20.27
CA ASP A 41 15.05 1.55 19.15
C ASP A 41 16.17 2.32 18.44
N GLY A 42 16.33 2.04 17.14
CA GLY A 42 17.31 2.68 16.27
C GLY A 42 16.68 3.57 15.21
N TRP A 43 15.35 3.76 15.19
CA TRP A 43 14.66 4.53 14.15
C TRP A 43 15.15 5.98 14.10
N ARG A 44 15.35 6.59 15.26
CA ARG A 44 15.87 7.97 15.41
C ARG A 44 17.36 8.12 15.13
N THR A 45 18.06 7.03 14.84
CA THR A 45 19.50 7.04 14.55
C THR A 45 19.83 6.32 13.25
N VAL A 46 18.84 5.85 12.49
CA VAL A 46 19.05 4.94 11.36
C VAL A 46 19.95 5.51 10.27
N ARG A 47 19.90 6.82 10.01
CA ARG A 47 20.76 7.53 9.06
C ARG A 47 22.08 7.99 9.70
N ARG A 48 22.10 8.27 11.00
CA ARG A 48 23.33 8.60 11.75
C ARG A 48 24.25 7.39 11.95
N LEU A 49 23.66 6.22 12.17
CA LEU A 49 24.33 4.98 12.55
C LEU A 49 23.89 3.81 11.65
N PRO A 50 24.00 3.91 10.31
CA PRO A 50 23.40 2.95 9.38
C PRO A 50 24.07 1.58 9.41
N THR A 51 25.34 1.49 9.80
CA THR A 51 26.08 0.21 9.88
C THR A 51 25.75 -0.60 11.13
N THR A 52 25.23 0.08 12.16
CA THR A 52 24.97 -0.49 13.50
C THR A 52 23.48 -0.47 13.86
N THR A 53 22.64 0.03 12.95
CA THR A 53 21.18 -0.05 13.04
C THR A 53 20.66 -1.03 11.98
N SER A 54 19.89 -2.04 12.41
CA SER A 54 19.24 -2.97 11.50
C SER A 54 17.76 -2.64 11.33
N THR A 55 17.31 -2.57 10.08
CA THR A 55 15.89 -2.42 9.70
C THR A 55 15.36 -3.62 8.91
N GLN A 56 16.19 -4.67 8.76
CA GLN A 56 15.88 -5.85 7.93
C GLN A 56 15.81 -7.15 8.72
N HIS A 57 16.19 -7.16 10.00
CA HIS A 57 16.29 -8.38 10.79
C HIS A 57 14.95 -9.12 10.93
N ALA A 58 13.84 -8.43 11.21
CA ALA A 58 12.51 -9.05 11.27
C ALA A 58 12.10 -9.64 9.91
N ALA A 59 12.25 -8.86 8.83
CA ALA A 59 12.02 -9.31 7.45
C ALA A 59 12.84 -10.56 7.09
N SER A 60 14.15 -10.53 7.35
CA SER A 60 15.08 -11.64 7.08
C SER A 60 14.64 -12.89 7.84
N VAL A 61 14.29 -12.78 9.14
CA VAL A 61 13.81 -13.93 9.91
C VAL A 61 12.49 -14.48 9.36
N LEU A 62 11.57 -13.64 8.92
CA LEU A 62 10.26 -14.07 8.45
C LEU A 62 10.25 -14.63 7.02
N ARG A 63 11.14 -14.14 6.16
CA ARG A 63 11.13 -14.43 4.72
C ARG A 63 12.24 -15.36 4.25
N ASP A 64 13.42 -15.32 4.86
CA ASP A 64 14.55 -16.11 4.40
C ASP A 64 14.39 -17.58 4.79
N ALA A 65 14.83 -18.49 3.91
CA ALA A 65 14.86 -19.91 4.23
C ALA A 65 15.88 -20.23 5.35
N GLN A 66 16.95 -19.45 5.43
CA GLN A 66 18.04 -19.58 6.39
C GLN A 66 18.45 -18.20 6.91
N PRO A 67 17.72 -17.64 7.89
CA PRO A 67 18.07 -16.34 8.45
C PRO A 67 19.42 -16.40 9.16
N SER A 68 20.17 -15.30 9.09
CA SER A 68 21.48 -15.20 9.73
C SER A 68 21.36 -15.25 11.26
N VAL A 69 22.42 -15.71 11.93
CA VAL A 69 22.52 -15.67 13.41
C VAL A 69 22.31 -14.24 13.92
N ARG A 70 22.88 -13.24 13.24
CA ARG A 70 22.70 -11.82 13.58
C ARG A 70 21.23 -11.41 13.54
N ALA A 71 20.49 -11.78 12.49
CA ALA A 71 19.06 -11.44 12.37
C ALA A 71 18.22 -12.10 13.47
N LEU A 72 18.50 -13.37 13.79
CA LEU A 72 17.85 -14.09 14.89
C LEU A 72 18.13 -13.44 16.25
N SER A 73 19.39 -13.10 16.54
CA SER A 73 19.77 -12.45 17.80
C SER A 73 19.15 -11.06 17.94
N LEU A 74 19.11 -10.27 16.87
CA LEU A 74 18.49 -8.96 16.86
C LEU A 74 16.98 -9.03 17.09
N LEU A 75 16.29 -9.96 16.42
CA LEU A 75 14.85 -10.15 16.63
C LEU A 75 14.55 -10.64 18.05
N ALA A 76 15.38 -11.53 18.61
CA ALA A 76 15.26 -11.96 19.99
C ALA A 76 15.43 -10.79 20.97
N ALA A 77 16.42 -9.93 20.74
CA ALA A 77 16.67 -8.75 21.57
C ALA A 77 15.53 -7.71 21.45
N GLU A 78 15.04 -7.44 20.23
CA GLU A 78 13.89 -6.57 20.01
C GLU A 78 12.65 -7.09 20.73
N LEU A 79 12.33 -8.37 20.53
CA LEU A 79 11.15 -9.01 21.12
C LEU A 79 11.25 -9.01 22.65
N ALA A 80 12.40 -9.36 23.22
CA ALA A 80 12.64 -9.30 24.66
C ALA A 80 12.41 -7.91 25.23
N ARG A 81 12.89 -6.85 24.56
CA ARG A 81 12.68 -5.46 24.98
C ARG A 81 11.20 -5.07 24.97
N ARG A 82 10.48 -5.35 23.86
CA ARG A 82 9.05 -5.02 23.73
C ARG A 82 8.23 -5.75 24.80
N LEU A 83 8.53 -7.03 25.05
CA LEU A 83 7.87 -7.83 26.08
C LEU A 83 8.24 -7.41 27.51
N ALA A 84 9.42 -6.84 27.74
CA ALA A 84 9.75 -6.30 29.06
C ALA A 84 8.88 -5.07 29.41
N ALA A 85 8.52 -4.26 28.41
CA ALA A 85 7.58 -3.15 28.59
C ALA A 85 6.13 -3.64 28.72
N HIS A 86 5.77 -4.69 27.99
CA HIS A 86 4.42 -5.24 27.93
C HIS A 86 4.39 -6.77 28.06
N PRO A 87 4.68 -7.33 29.25
CA PRO A 87 4.78 -8.77 29.41
C PRO A 87 3.40 -9.45 29.26
N PRO A 88 3.34 -10.66 28.68
CA PRO A 88 2.19 -11.53 28.82
C PRO A 88 1.95 -11.83 30.31
N GLN A 89 0.68 -11.87 30.72
CA GLN A 89 0.30 -12.23 32.08
C GLN A 89 0.56 -13.72 32.33
N ALA A 90 0.66 -14.11 33.60
CA ALA A 90 0.83 -15.51 33.97
C ALA A 90 -0.33 -16.36 33.43
N GLY A 91 -0.02 -17.39 32.64
CA GLY A 91 -1.01 -18.24 31.99
C GLY A 91 -1.68 -17.63 30.75
N GLU A 92 -1.32 -16.41 30.36
CA GLU A 92 -1.80 -15.79 29.12
C GLU A 92 -1.16 -16.50 27.92
N ARG A 93 -2.00 -16.85 26.95
CA ARG A 93 -1.58 -17.57 25.75
C ARG A 93 -1.09 -16.57 24.72
N VAL A 94 -0.03 -16.90 23.98
CA VAL A 94 0.51 -16.00 22.94
C VAL A 94 0.12 -16.51 21.55
N TRP A 95 -0.43 -15.63 20.73
CA TRP A 95 -0.68 -15.86 19.32
C TRP A 95 0.03 -14.81 18.47
N ILE A 96 0.47 -15.21 17.28
CA ILE A 96 1.23 -14.32 16.39
C ILE A 96 0.45 -14.12 15.09
N ALA A 97 0.14 -12.87 14.75
CA ALA A 97 -0.42 -12.46 13.46
C ALA A 97 0.71 -12.46 12.41
N ALA A 98 0.78 -13.50 11.60
CA ALA A 98 1.82 -13.71 10.59
C ALA A 98 1.61 -12.79 9.37
N PRO A 99 2.59 -11.92 9.02
CA PRO A 99 2.53 -11.07 7.82
C PRO A 99 2.50 -11.88 6.51
N ALA A 100 2.13 -11.25 5.40
CA ALA A 100 1.91 -11.91 4.11
C ALA A 100 3.13 -12.70 3.62
N GLY A 101 4.32 -12.13 3.81
CA GLY A 101 5.60 -12.72 3.40
C GLY A 101 6.13 -13.84 4.31
N ALA A 102 5.49 -14.12 5.44
CA ALA A 102 5.99 -15.10 6.40
C ALA A 102 5.89 -16.53 5.85
N GLY A 103 7.04 -17.12 5.52
CA GLY A 103 7.17 -18.48 5.00
C GLY A 103 7.20 -19.54 6.11
N ARG A 104 7.09 -20.82 5.73
CA ARG A 104 7.17 -21.94 6.70
C ARG A 104 8.48 -21.93 7.50
N TYR A 105 9.61 -21.69 6.82
CA TYR A 105 10.92 -21.65 7.46
C TYR A 105 11.04 -20.46 8.41
N GLY A 106 10.62 -19.27 7.97
CA GLY A 106 10.67 -18.07 8.80
C GLY A 106 9.74 -18.11 10.02
N LEU A 107 8.53 -18.68 9.90
CA LEU A 107 7.67 -18.93 11.06
C LEU A 107 8.30 -19.94 12.04
N GLY A 108 9.01 -20.94 11.53
CA GLY A 108 9.79 -21.86 12.37
C GLY A 108 10.95 -21.15 13.11
N ALA A 109 11.64 -20.24 12.42
CA ALA A 109 12.71 -19.43 12.99
C ALA A 109 12.19 -18.48 14.08
N LEU A 110 11.09 -17.76 13.82
CA LEU A 110 10.41 -16.91 14.81
C LEU A 110 9.92 -17.73 16.02
N LEU A 111 9.38 -18.93 15.80
CA LEU A 111 9.01 -19.82 16.90
C LEU A 111 10.23 -20.25 17.72
N GLY A 112 11.38 -20.47 17.06
CA GLY A 112 12.65 -20.71 17.73
C GLY A 112 13.07 -19.56 18.64
N VAL A 113 13.02 -18.33 18.14
CA VAL A 113 13.27 -17.10 18.91
C VAL A 113 12.30 -16.99 20.10
N ALA A 114 11.00 -17.18 19.86
CA ALA A 114 9.99 -17.09 20.91
C ALA A 114 10.22 -18.13 22.03
N ARG A 115 10.64 -19.35 21.69
CA ARG A 115 10.98 -20.40 22.65
C ARG A 115 12.22 -20.07 23.49
N GLN A 116 13.22 -19.42 22.91
CA GLN A 116 14.40 -18.94 23.65
C GLN A 116 14.00 -17.91 24.72
N LEU A 117 12.95 -17.13 24.45
CA LEU A 117 12.36 -16.17 25.38
C LEU A 117 11.27 -16.77 26.28
N ALA A 118 11.12 -18.10 26.29
CA ALA A 118 10.11 -18.83 27.07
C ALA A 118 8.65 -18.39 26.81
N LEU A 119 8.35 -17.90 25.61
CA LEU A 119 6.99 -17.49 25.26
C LEU A 119 6.10 -18.69 24.94
N PRO A 120 4.89 -18.78 25.53
CA PRO A 120 3.94 -19.85 25.27
C PRO A 120 3.15 -19.57 23.97
N VAL A 121 3.85 -19.66 22.83
CA VAL A 121 3.23 -19.46 21.51
C VAL A 121 2.37 -20.67 21.14
N ASP A 122 1.08 -20.45 21.05
CA ASP A 122 0.09 -21.50 20.76
C ASP A 122 -0.28 -21.60 19.28
N GLY A 123 -0.04 -20.55 18.51
CA GLY A 123 -0.36 -20.57 17.11
C GLY A 123 0.00 -19.28 16.40
N PHE A 124 -0.05 -19.38 15.08
CA PHE A 124 -0.03 -18.26 14.17
C PHE A 124 -1.42 -18.10 13.55
N VAL A 125 -1.81 -16.88 13.25
CA VAL A 125 -2.95 -16.56 12.41
C VAL A 125 -2.47 -15.68 11.26
N ASP A 126 -2.98 -15.88 10.06
CA ASP A 126 -2.62 -15.04 8.92
C ASP A 126 -3.17 -13.62 9.11
N ALA A 127 -2.28 -12.61 9.08
CA ALA A 127 -2.63 -11.22 9.40
C ALA A 127 -3.70 -10.64 8.46
N ALA A 128 -3.68 -11.02 7.18
CA ALA A 128 -4.68 -10.60 6.22
C ALA A 128 -6.04 -11.27 6.51
N VAL A 129 -6.03 -12.56 6.84
CA VAL A 129 -7.26 -13.31 7.17
C VAL A 129 -7.93 -12.76 8.42
N VAL A 130 -7.18 -12.52 9.50
CA VAL A 130 -7.76 -11.97 10.75
C VAL A 130 -8.26 -10.54 10.56
N SER A 131 -7.55 -9.73 9.77
CA SER A 131 -7.99 -8.37 9.47
C SER A 131 -9.31 -8.35 8.69
N VAL A 132 -9.44 -9.20 7.67
CA VAL A 132 -10.65 -9.32 6.86
C VAL A 132 -11.81 -9.93 7.67
N ALA A 133 -11.55 -10.95 8.48
CA ALA A 133 -12.56 -11.56 9.35
C ALA A 133 -13.10 -10.56 10.38
N ALA A 134 -12.23 -9.68 10.92
CA ALA A 134 -12.63 -8.67 11.88
C ALA A 134 -13.61 -7.62 11.32
N LEU A 135 -13.54 -7.35 10.01
CA LEU A 135 -14.47 -6.43 9.34
C LEU A 135 -15.83 -7.05 9.01
N GLY A 136 -15.92 -8.38 8.98
CA GLY A 136 -17.10 -9.09 8.49
C GLY A 136 -17.36 -8.84 7.00
N GLY A 137 -18.63 -8.92 6.59
CA GLY A 137 -19.06 -8.70 5.20
C GLY A 137 -18.88 -9.91 4.28
N THR A 138 -19.20 -9.72 3.00
CA THR A 138 -19.17 -10.76 1.96
C THR A 138 -18.31 -10.34 0.77
N GLY A 139 -17.85 -11.31 -0.01
CA GLY A 139 -17.10 -11.07 -1.23
C GLY A 139 -15.59 -10.93 -1.00
N PRO A 140 -14.81 -10.94 -2.09
CA PRO A 140 -13.36 -10.94 -2.01
C PRO A 140 -12.82 -9.65 -1.39
N ALA A 141 -11.70 -9.78 -0.69
CA ALA A 141 -10.92 -8.66 -0.19
C ALA A 141 -9.44 -8.83 -0.56
N ILE A 142 -8.76 -7.73 -0.87
CA ILE A 142 -7.30 -7.72 -0.94
C ILE A 142 -6.76 -6.86 0.20
N VAL A 143 -5.85 -7.43 0.98
CA VAL A 143 -5.13 -6.71 2.04
C VAL A 143 -3.78 -6.28 1.51
N ILE A 144 -3.54 -4.97 1.45
CA ILE A 144 -2.26 -4.36 1.11
C ILE A 144 -1.38 -4.34 2.36
N GLU A 145 -0.13 -4.75 2.20
CA GLU A 145 0.91 -4.64 3.22
C GLU A 145 2.06 -3.81 2.63
N LEU A 146 2.48 -2.79 3.37
CA LEU A 146 3.70 -2.05 3.08
C LEU A 146 4.64 -2.28 4.27
N GLY A 147 5.68 -3.07 4.07
CA GLY A 147 6.75 -3.22 5.05
C GLY A 147 7.81 -2.13 4.91
N LEU A 148 8.88 -2.24 5.69
CA LEU A 148 10.01 -1.32 5.57
C LEU A 148 10.72 -1.45 4.22
N HIS A 149 10.87 -2.67 3.72
CA HIS A 149 11.65 -2.99 2.51
C HIS A 149 10.88 -3.83 1.47
N HIS A 150 9.56 -3.97 1.62
CA HIS A 150 8.74 -4.72 0.67
C HIS A 150 7.34 -4.16 0.55
N ALA A 151 6.66 -4.51 -0.53
CA ALA A 151 5.21 -4.41 -0.67
C ALA A 151 4.64 -5.81 -0.85
N ALA A 152 3.45 -6.06 -0.30
CA ALA A 152 2.75 -7.31 -0.48
C ALA A 152 1.25 -7.06 -0.59
N ALA A 153 0.55 -8.03 -1.18
CA ALA A 153 -0.89 -8.03 -1.24
C ALA A 153 -1.41 -9.46 -1.05
N THR A 154 -2.51 -9.61 -0.32
CA THR A 154 -3.11 -10.93 -0.05
C THR A 154 -4.60 -10.91 -0.39
N LEU A 155 -4.99 -11.78 -1.33
CA LEU A 155 -6.38 -12.05 -1.66
C LEU A 155 -6.99 -13.01 -0.62
N VAL A 156 -8.08 -12.55 -0.02
CA VAL A 156 -8.89 -13.27 0.96
C VAL A 156 -10.31 -13.41 0.41
N GLU A 157 -10.85 -14.62 0.42
CA GLU A 157 -12.24 -14.89 0.05
C GLU A 157 -13.13 -14.96 1.31
N ARG A 158 -14.32 -14.34 1.21
CA ARG A 158 -15.41 -14.38 2.21
C ARG A 158 -16.71 -14.78 1.51
N ASP A 159 -16.87 -16.06 1.25
CA ASP A 159 -18.13 -16.61 0.74
C ASP A 159 -19.01 -17.10 1.90
N ALA A 160 -20.03 -17.92 1.62
CA ALA A 160 -20.88 -18.56 2.65
C ALA A 160 -20.14 -19.55 3.59
N GLY A 161 -18.81 -19.57 3.55
CA GLY A 161 -17.91 -20.39 4.36
C GLY A 161 -16.90 -19.55 5.13
N PRO A 162 -15.82 -20.15 5.67
CA PRO A 162 -14.81 -19.43 6.45
C PRO A 162 -14.07 -18.39 5.59
N THR A 163 -13.63 -17.31 6.23
CA THR A 163 -12.74 -16.31 5.63
C THR A 163 -11.38 -16.95 5.40
N CYS A 164 -10.92 -17.04 4.15
CA CYS A 164 -9.75 -17.84 3.78
C CYS A 164 -8.74 -17.06 2.92
N ARG A 165 -7.44 -17.20 3.23
CA ARG A 165 -6.36 -16.76 2.33
C ARG A 165 -6.36 -17.63 1.08
N ARG A 166 -6.38 -16.99 -0.09
CA ARG A 166 -6.38 -17.64 -1.40
C ARG A 166 -5.06 -17.54 -2.10
N ARG A 167 -4.56 -16.31 -2.22
CA ARG A 167 -3.32 -16.00 -2.90
C ARG A 167 -2.65 -14.83 -2.23
N SER A 168 -1.32 -14.81 -2.27
CA SER A 168 -0.53 -13.73 -1.71
C SER A 168 0.69 -13.54 -2.59
N LEU A 169 0.99 -12.27 -2.85
CA LEU A 169 2.12 -11.81 -3.63
C LEU A 169 2.96 -10.90 -2.75
N SER A 170 4.27 -10.96 -2.92
CA SER A 170 5.24 -10.09 -2.27
C SER A 170 6.23 -9.59 -3.30
N SER A 171 6.77 -8.40 -3.08
CA SER A 171 7.76 -7.78 -3.93
C SER A 171 8.76 -6.98 -3.11
N ASP A 172 10.05 -7.22 -3.39
CA ASP A 172 11.16 -6.46 -2.82
C ASP A 172 11.43 -5.15 -3.58
N HIS A 173 10.65 -4.84 -4.63
CA HIS A 173 10.72 -3.58 -5.38
C HIS A 173 9.84 -2.47 -4.78
N GLY A 174 9.38 -2.64 -3.54
CA GLY A 174 8.57 -1.68 -2.79
C GLY A 174 9.04 -1.56 -1.34
N GLY A 175 8.38 -0.71 -0.55
CA GLY A 175 8.70 -0.54 0.88
C GLY A 175 8.78 0.93 1.30
N LEU A 176 8.53 1.18 2.58
CA LEU A 176 8.51 2.53 3.14
C LEU A 176 9.88 3.22 3.05
N LEU A 177 10.98 2.49 3.30
CA LEU A 177 12.32 3.08 3.26
C LEU A 177 12.75 3.45 1.84
N GLY A 178 12.33 2.67 0.83
CA GLY A 178 12.55 3.02 -0.58
C GLY A 178 11.79 4.28 -1.00
N LEU A 179 10.56 4.45 -0.52
CA LEU A 179 9.79 5.70 -0.71
C LEU A 179 10.50 6.88 -0.03
N TYR A 180 10.90 6.71 1.23
CA TYR A 180 11.59 7.78 1.97
C TYR A 180 12.90 8.16 1.32
N GLN A 181 13.65 7.19 0.78
CA GLN A 181 14.85 7.48 0.01
C GLN A 181 14.53 8.31 -1.25
N SER A 182 13.47 7.96 -1.99
CA SER A 182 13.06 8.72 -3.18
C SER A 182 12.70 10.19 -2.85
N TRP A 183 12.10 10.43 -1.69
CA TRP A 183 11.84 11.78 -1.19
C TRP A 183 13.09 12.50 -0.69
N LEU A 184 14.01 11.82 -0.02
CA LEU A 184 15.31 12.39 0.36
C LEU A 184 16.11 12.82 -0.87
N ASP A 185 16.15 11.99 -1.90
CA ASP A 185 16.87 12.28 -3.15
C ASP A 185 16.24 13.48 -3.89
N LEU A 186 14.91 13.59 -3.88
CA LEU A 186 14.18 14.77 -4.38
C LEU A 186 14.60 16.04 -3.63
N ILE A 187 14.55 16.01 -2.29
CA ILE A 187 14.93 17.15 -1.44
C ILE A 187 16.38 17.54 -1.69
N ASN A 188 17.29 16.56 -1.68
CA ASN A 188 18.70 16.80 -1.90
C ASN A 188 18.98 17.41 -3.28
N THR A 189 18.36 16.87 -4.32
CA THR A 189 18.49 17.39 -5.68
C THR A 189 18.02 18.84 -5.76
N ALA A 190 16.93 19.18 -5.07
CA ALA A 190 16.41 20.54 -5.02
C ALA A 190 17.34 21.48 -4.23
N MET A 191 17.87 21.05 -3.08
CA MET A 191 18.83 21.81 -2.28
C MET A 191 20.14 22.06 -3.02
N VAL A 192 20.75 21.04 -3.63
CA VAL A 192 21.99 21.21 -4.42
C VAL A 192 21.77 22.21 -5.55
N ARG A 193 20.61 22.18 -6.22
CA ARG A 193 20.30 23.10 -7.33
C ARG A 193 20.07 24.54 -6.88
N GLN A 194 19.39 24.78 -5.76
CA GLN A 194 18.97 26.12 -5.34
C GLN A 194 19.92 26.77 -4.33
N THR A 195 20.52 25.98 -3.44
CA THR A 195 21.36 26.47 -2.34
C THR A 195 22.80 25.95 -2.41
N ARG A 196 23.11 25.03 -3.34
CA ARG A 196 24.41 24.31 -3.44
C ARG A 196 24.73 23.43 -2.23
N PHE A 197 23.77 23.23 -1.34
CA PHE A 197 23.94 22.39 -0.17
C PHE A 197 23.59 20.94 -0.49
N ASP A 198 24.49 20.01 -0.16
CA ASP A 198 24.26 18.57 -0.27
C ASP A 198 23.85 18.01 1.10
N ALA A 199 22.55 17.80 1.27
CA ALA A 199 21.93 17.39 2.52
C ALA A 199 22.19 15.93 2.89
N LEU A 200 22.61 15.10 1.93
CA LEU A 200 22.92 13.68 2.16
C LEU A 200 24.42 13.44 2.36
N ARG A 201 25.24 14.50 2.36
CA ARG A 201 26.66 14.41 2.65
C ARG A 201 26.94 14.08 4.12
N ASP A 202 26.15 14.65 5.04
CA ASP A 202 26.31 14.46 6.48
C ASP A 202 25.14 13.65 7.07
N ALA A 203 25.49 12.68 7.90
CA ALA A 203 24.53 11.73 8.46
C ALA A 203 23.53 12.40 9.43
N SER A 204 23.91 13.52 10.06
CA SER A 204 23.03 14.30 10.94
C SER A 204 21.96 15.03 10.13
N THR A 205 22.32 15.66 9.01
CA THR A 205 21.37 16.36 8.15
C THR A 205 20.45 15.39 7.44
N GLU A 206 20.96 14.24 7.01
CA GLU A 206 20.15 13.15 6.46
C GLU A 206 19.12 12.65 7.48
N GLN A 207 19.53 12.42 8.74
CA GLN A 207 18.60 12.00 9.79
C GLN A 207 17.54 13.04 10.12
N GLN A 208 17.89 14.34 10.15
CA GLN A 208 16.92 15.42 10.35
C GLN A 208 15.84 15.40 9.26
N LEU A 209 16.25 15.31 7.99
CA LEU A 209 15.29 15.22 6.88
C LEU A 209 14.45 13.95 6.95
N PHE A 210 15.07 12.80 7.23
CA PHE A 210 14.38 11.51 7.34
C PHE A 210 13.27 11.53 8.40
N GLU A 211 13.53 12.12 9.57
CA GLU A 211 12.54 12.25 10.65
C GLU A 211 11.40 13.22 10.29
N ALA A 212 11.67 14.22 9.43
CA ALA A 212 10.68 15.20 8.99
C ALA A 212 9.74 14.67 7.89
N LEU A 213 10.13 13.63 7.12
CA LEU A 213 9.35 13.14 5.97
C LEU A 213 7.87 12.83 6.25
N PRO A 214 7.49 12.16 7.35
CA PRO A 214 6.07 11.88 7.62
C PRO A 214 5.26 13.18 7.72
N GLU A 215 5.79 14.16 8.43
CA GLU A 215 5.15 15.45 8.65
C GLU A 215 5.08 16.26 7.36
N LEU A 216 6.20 16.34 6.62
CA LEU A 216 6.25 17.00 5.31
C LEU A 216 5.22 16.43 4.33
N SER A 217 5.07 15.11 4.31
CA SER A 217 4.08 14.46 3.44
C SER A 217 2.65 14.86 3.81
N ARG A 218 2.35 14.98 5.11
CA ARG A 218 1.03 15.37 5.61
C ARG A 218 0.74 16.84 5.31
N GLU A 219 1.70 17.73 5.56
CA GLU A 219 1.59 19.16 5.23
C GLU A 219 1.35 19.38 3.74
N ALA A 220 2.11 18.71 2.87
CA ALA A 220 1.95 18.80 1.43
C ALA A 220 0.59 18.27 0.96
N MET A 221 0.07 17.22 1.59
CA MET A 221 -1.28 16.71 1.29
C MET A 221 -2.39 17.67 1.72
N ALA A 222 -2.22 18.39 2.83
CA ALA A 222 -3.21 19.33 3.34
C ALA A 222 -3.17 20.70 2.63
N GLY A 223 -1.97 21.24 2.36
CA GLY A 223 -1.76 22.59 1.85
C GLY A 223 -1.21 22.69 0.42
N GLY A 224 -0.95 21.55 -0.24
CA GLY A 224 -0.37 21.48 -1.58
C GLY A 224 1.16 21.69 -1.63
N VAL A 225 1.75 22.28 -0.59
CA VAL A 225 3.19 22.53 -0.44
C VAL A 225 3.60 22.28 1.02
N ALA A 226 4.79 21.73 1.22
CA ALA A 226 5.47 21.63 2.52
C ALA A 226 6.88 22.23 2.43
N VAL A 227 7.50 22.55 3.56
CA VAL A 227 8.86 23.12 3.59
C VAL A 227 9.79 22.20 4.37
N ALA A 228 10.66 21.49 3.66
CA ALA A 228 11.73 20.73 4.29
C ALA A 228 12.76 21.69 4.88
N ALA A 229 13.15 21.46 6.14
CA ALA A 229 14.13 22.28 6.83
C ALA A 229 15.17 21.40 7.51
N LEU A 230 16.43 21.85 7.49
CA LEU A 230 17.53 21.25 8.25
C LEU A 230 18.44 22.34 8.79
N THR A 231 19.23 22.00 9.80
CA THR A 231 20.29 22.88 10.32
C THR A 231 21.65 22.29 10.06
N ALA A 232 22.53 23.05 9.41
CA ALA A 232 23.92 22.69 9.13
C ALA A 232 24.84 23.86 9.48
N GLY A 233 25.87 23.62 10.30
CA GLY A 233 26.80 24.68 10.72
C GLY A 233 26.16 25.85 11.48
N GLY A 234 24.98 25.65 12.09
CA GLY A 234 24.22 26.70 12.77
C GLY A 234 23.29 27.52 11.86
N GLU A 235 23.32 27.29 10.54
CA GLU A 235 22.42 27.90 9.58
C GLU A 235 21.24 26.98 9.27
N ARG A 236 20.04 27.56 9.19
CA ARG A 236 18.83 26.87 8.79
C ARG A 236 18.66 26.96 7.28
N ILE A 237 18.53 25.83 6.63
CA ILE A 237 18.35 25.71 5.17
C ILE A 237 16.95 25.15 4.93
N GLU A 238 16.19 25.83 4.09
CA GLU A 238 14.80 25.47 3.77
C GLU A 238 14.63 25.16 2.29
N MET A 239 13.74 24.22 1.99
CA MET A 239 13.42 23.77 0.65
C MET A 239 11.91 23.52 0.52
N PRO A 240 11.17 24.34 -0.25
CA PRO A 240 9.77 24.07 -0.52
C PRO A 240 9.62 22.86 -1.46
N LEU A 241 8.64 22.01 -1.15
CA LEU A 241 8.28 20.80 -1.90
C LEU A 241 6.79 20.84 -2.20
N THR A 242 6.42 20.66 -3.45
CA THR A 242 5.01 20.52 -3.81
C THR A 242 4.52 19.10 -3.60
N ARG A 243 3.22 18.95 -3.35
CA ARG A 243 2.51 17.67 -3.35
C ARG A 243 2.82 16.86 -4.59
N ASP A 244 2.79 17.49 -5.77
CA ASP A 244 3.01 16.82 -7.06
C ASP A 244 4.44 16.29 -7.20
N GLN A 245 5.44 16.99 -6.66
CA GLN A 245 6.82 16.49 -6.64
C GLN A 245 6.95 15.23 -5.78
N LEU A 246 6.29 15.20 -4.61
CA LEU A 246 6.26 14.01 -3.75
C LEU A 246 5.53 12.84 -4.42
N ILE A 247 4.41 13.11 -5.10
CA ILE A 247 3.67 12.11 -5.90
C ILE A 247 4.56 11.54 -7.00
N GLN A 248 5.25 12.41 -7.74
CA GLN A 248 6.13 12.00 -8.83
C GLN A 248 7.25 11.10 -8.31
N ALA A 249 7.90 11.47 -7.21
CA ALA A 249 8.95 10.68 -6.58
C ALA A 249 8.43 9.34 -6.03
N ALA A 250 7.17 9.28 -5.60
CA ALA A 250 6.52 8.06 -5.11
C ALA A 250 6.04 7.10 -6.21
N GLN A 251 6.08 7.49 -7.49
CA GLN A 251 5.55 6.68 -8.60
C GLN A 251 6.07 5.24 -8.66
N PRO A 252 7.36 4.92 -8.42
CA PRO A 252 7.83 3.54 -8.44
C PRO A 252 7.07 2.63 -7.46
N LEU A 253 6.83 3.11 -6.23
CA LEU A 253 6.05 2.37 -5.24
C LEU A 253 4.61 2.16 -5.71
N TRP A 254 3.96 3.20 -6.22
CA TRP A 254 2.57 3.12 -6.65
C TRP A 254 2.37 2.20 -7.86
N ARG A 255 3.32 2.18 -8.80
CA ARG A 255 3.32 1.22 -9.91
C ARG A 255 3.40 -0.21 -9.40
N GLU A 256 4.27 -0.48 -8.42
CA GLU A 256 4.43 -1.82 -7.87
C GLU A 256 3.20 -2.28 -7.08
N ILE A 257 2.62 -1.41 -6.25
CA ILE A 257 1.36 -1.72 -5.55
C ILE A 257 0.23 -1.97 -6.56
N ALA A 258 0.07 -1.11 -7.57
CA ALA A 258 -0.95 -1.30 -8.61
C ALA A 258 -0.76 -2.62 -9.37
N ARG A 259 0.49 -3.01 -9.67
CA ARG A 259 0.82 -4.30 -10.29
C ARG A 259 0.33 -5.47 -9.44
N LEU A 260 0.64 -5.47 -8.14
CA LEU A 260 0.21 -6.50 -7.19
C LEU A 260 -1.33 -6.59 -7.11
N LEU A 261 -2.00 -5.44 -7.05
CA LEU A 261 -3.46 -5.37 -6.98
C LEU A 261 -4.13 -5.90 -8.26
N HIS A 262 -3.67 -5.49 -9.44
CA HIS A 262 -4.20 -5.98 -10.72
C HIS A 262 -3.97 -7.48 -10.90
N GLU A 263 -2.85 -8.02 -10.42
CA GLU A 263 -2.55 -9.45 -10.51
C GLU A 263 -3.44 -10.32 -9.59
N LEU A 264 -3.93 -9.75 -8.48
CA LEU A 264 -4.81 -10.44 -7.53
C LEU A 264 -6.30 -10.19 -7.78
N ARG A 265 -6.66 -9.13 -8.49
CA ARG A 265 -8.06 -8.70 -8.68
C ARG A 265 -8.88 -9.79 -9.38
N PRO A 266 -9.93 -10.32 -8.73
CA PRO A 266 -10.87 -11.21 -9.40
C PRO A 266 -11.66 -10.46 -10.46
N ALA A 267 -12.02 -11.13 -11.56
CA ALA A 267 -12.79 -10.51 -12.63
C ALA A 267 -14.26 -10.29 -12.20
N GLY A 268 -14.80 -9.10 -12.47
CA GLY A 268 -16.24 -8.82 -12.41
C GLY A 268 -16.90 -8.81 -11.02
N SER A 269 -16.13 -8.81 -9.92
CA SER A 269 -16.67 -8.76 -8.56
C SER A 269 -16.43 -7.40 -7.89
N ALA A 270 -17.38 -7.02 -7.02
CA ALA A 270 -17.11 -5.97 -6.02
C ALA A 270 -15.98 -6.45 -5.09
N LEU A 271 -15.06 -5.55 -4.78
CA LEU A 271 -13.82 -5.86 -4.09
C LEU A 271 -13.58 -4.88 -2.96
N THR A 272 -13.33 -5.39 -1.75
CA THR A 272 -12.85 -4.56 -0.63
C THR A 272 -11.32 -4.54 -0.63
N LEU A 273 -10.72 -3.36 -0.53
CA LEU A 273 -9.29 -3.14 -0.44
C LEU A 273 -8.96 -2.65 0.97
N LEU A 274 -8.28 -3.48 1.76
CA LEU A 274 -7.81 -3.12 3.10
C LEU A 274 -6.41 -2.56 2.98
N VAL A 275 -6.17 -1.37 3.53
CA VAL A 275 -4.93 -0.63 3.35
C VAL A 275 -4.47 -0.07 4.69
N PRO A 276 -3.16 -0.09 5.03
CA PRO A 276 -2.69 0.57 6.23
C PRO A 276 -3.01 2.07 6.15
N ARG A 277 -3.53 2.68 7.22
CA ARG A 277 -3.90 4.11 7.26
C ARG A 277 -2.74 5.04 6.90
N LEU A 278 -1.51 4.66 7.27
CA LEU A 278 -0.31 5.37 6.82
C LEU A 278 -0.28 5.47 5.29
N VAL A 279 -0.50 4.34 4.60
CA VAL A 279 -0.40 4.25 3.14
C VAL A 279 -1.51 5.04 2.47
N SER A 280 -2.74 5.01 3.00
CA SER A 280 -3.85 5.77 2.43
C SER A 280 -3.68 7.29 2.52
N ALA A 281 -2.86 7.74 3.48
CA ALA A 281 -2.51 9.16 3.66
C ALA A 281 -1.30 9.62 2.81
N LEU A 282 -0.56 8.71 2.16
CA LEU A 282 0.64 9.08 1.41
C LEU A 282 0.29 9.81 0.09
N PRO A 283 1.11 10.80 -0.34
CA PRO A 283 1.00 11.44 -1.65
C PRO A 283 0.99 10.42 -2.80
N GLY A 284 -0.06 10.45 -3.62
CA GLY A 284 -0.18 9.66 -4.84
C GLY A 284 -1.02 8.40 -4.68
N PHE A 285 -1.38 8.04 -3.45
CA PHE A 285 -2.24 6.89 -3.19
C PHE A 285 -3.63 7.07 -3.80
N ARG A 286 -4.30 8.22 -3.55
CA ARG A 286 -5.63 8.51 -4.10
C ARG A 286 -5.63 8.52 -5.63
N GLU A 287 -4.61 9.12 -6.24
CA GLU A 287 -4.38 9.11 -7.68
C GLU A 287 -4.26 7.70 -8.22
N MET A 288 -3.42 6.87 -7.60
CA MET A 288 -3.27 5.47 -7.96
C MET A 288 -4.61 4.72 -7.81
N MET A 289 -5.41 5.02 -6.79
CA MET A 289 -6.69 4.37 -6.54
C MET A 289 -7.78 4.70 -7.57
N THR A 290 -7.65 5.74 -8.39
CA THR A 290 -8.62 6.07 -9.44
C THR A 290 -8.81 4.96 -10.48
N GLN A 291 -7.85 4.05 -10.62
CA GLN A 291 -7.92 2.90 -11.51
C GLN A 291 -8.67 1.68 -10.95
N PHE A 292 -9.08 1.71 -9.69
CA PHE A 292 -9.80 0.63 -9.01
C PHE A 292 -11.22 1.05 -8.67
N THR A 293 -11.96 1.55 -9.66
CA THR A 293 -13.34 2.02 -9.45
C THR A 293 -14.28 0.90 -9.02
N GLY A 294 -15.21 1.24 -8.13
CA GLY A 294 -16.19 0.27 -7.60
C GLY A 294 -15.62 -0.64 -6.51
N CYS A 295 -14.36 -0.42 -6.10
CA CYS A 295 -13.81 -1.03 -4.89
C CYS A 295 -14.18 -0.22 -3.66
N GLU A 296 -14.42 -0.89 -2.54
CA GLU A 296 -14.51 -0.26 -1.21
C GLU A 296 -13.09 -0.19 -0.64
N LEU A 297 -12.66 0.97 -0.15
CA LEU A 297 -11.40 1.13 0.58
C LEU A 297 -11.66 1.14 2.07
N VAL A 298 -10.87 0.36 2.80
CA VAL A 298 -10.91 0.32 4.27
C VAL A 298 -9.51 0.58 4.82
N SER A 299 -9.33 1.73 5.46
CA SER A 299 -8.06 2.10 6.10
C SER A 299 -7.96 1.48 7.50
N LEU A 300 -6.89 0.72 7.74
CA LEU A 300 -6.62 0.02 8.99
C LEU A 300 -5.60 0.79 9.86
N PRO A 301 -5.84 0.98 11.16
CA PRO A 301 -4.82 1.51 12.06
C PRO A 301 -3.64 0.53 12.20
N ALA A 302 -2.49 1.03 12.67
CA ALA A 302 -1.33 0.19 12.96
C ALA A 302 -1.65 -0.82 14.09
N GLY A 303 -1.16 -2.06 13.95
CA GLY A 303 -1.42 -3.13 14.92
C GLY A 303 -2.83 -3.73 14.86
N PHE A 304 -3.63 -3.43 13.82
CA PHE A 304 -5.00 -3.93 13.70
C PHE A 304 -5.07 -5.47 13.71
N ALA A 305 -4.13 -6.16 13.05
CA ALA A 305 -4.15 -7.62 13.03
C ALA A 305 -3.77 -8.19 14.40
N ALA A 306 -2.83 -7.59 15.14
CA ALA A 306 -2.57 -7.94 16.54
C ALA A 306 -3.84 -7.75 17.40
N ALA A 307 -4.46 -6.57 17.33
CA ALA A 307 -5.68 -6.26 18.08
C ALA A 307 -6.80 -7.26 17.78
N ALA A 308 -7.07 -7.54 16.51
CA ALA A 308 -8.06 -8.53 16.09
C ALA A 308 -7.72 -9.94 16.58
N THR A 309 -6.44 -10.34 16.51
CA THR A 309 -5.97 -11.64 17.00
C THR A 309 -6.20 -11.79 18.50
N SER A 310 -5.97 -10.72 19.28
CA SER A 310 -6.20 -10.72 20.73
C SER A 310 -7.67 -10.84 21.15
N LEU A 311 -8.61 -10.70 20.21
CA LEU A 311 -10.04 -10.87 20.45
C LEU A 311 -10.55 -12.26 20.08
N LEU A 312 -9.78 -13.07 19.36
CA LEU A 312 -10.21 -14.37 18.89
C LEU A 312 -10.40 -15.36 20.05
N ASP A 313 -11.53 -16.06 20.04
CA ASP A 313 -11.74 -17.21 20.91
C ASP A 313 -11.15 -18.47 20.28
N LEU A 314 -9.87 -18.71 20.56
CA LEU A 314 -9.10 -19.81 19.97
C LEU A 314 -9.03 -21.00 20.94
N PRO A 315 -9.19 -22.24 20.45
CA PRO A 315 -9.15 -23.41 21.31
C PRO A 315 -7.78 -23.54 21.99
N PRO A 316 -7.72 -24.06 23.24
CA PRO A 316 -6.46 -24.32 23.93
C PRO A 316 -5.62 -25.32 23.13
N ARG A 317 -4.30 -25.08 23.06
CA ARG A 317 -3.35 -26.02 22.47
C ARG A 317 -2.82 -26.94 23.57
N VAL A 318 -2.77 -28.24 23.33
CA VAL A 318 -2.05 -29.17 24.21
C VAL A 318 -0.57 -29.13 23.84
N ALA A 319 0.35 -29.23 24.82
CA ALA A 319 1.79 -29.09 24.56
C ALA A 319 2.33 -30.03 23.46
N ALA A 320 1.75 -31.22 23.33
CA ALA A 320 2.08 -32.22 22.30
C ALA A 320 1.62 -31.84 20.88
N ASP A 321 0.66 -30.92 20.75
CA ASP A 321 0.14 -30.50 19.45
C ASP A 321 1.16 -29.59 18.73
N PRO A 322 1.29 -29.73 17.40
CA PRO A 322 2.12 -28.82 16.63
C PRO A 322 1.54 -27.40 16.66
N VAL A 323 2.41 -26.40 16.70
CA VAL A 323 2.03 -24.99 16.49
C VAL A 323 1.58 -24.85 15.03
N ARG A 324 0.37 -24.33 14.81
CA ARG A 324 -0.25 -24.23 13.46
C ARG A 324 -0.35 -22.79 13.01
N LEU A 325 -0.39 -22.59 11.68
CA LEU A 325 -0.80 -21.34 11.04
C LEU A 325 -2.25 -21.45 10.58
N LEU A 326 -3.12 -20.61 11.13
CA LEU A 326 -4.51 -20.49 10.70
C LEU A 326 -4.59 -19.55 9.49
N ARG A 327 -4.84 -20.11 8.31
CA ARG A 327 -5.13 -19.37 7.07
C ARG A 327 -6.63 -19.26 6.77
N ARG A 328 -7.46 -19.70 7.72
CA ARG A 328 -8.91 -19.67 7.66
C ARG A 328 -9.47 -19.38 9.04
N LEU A 329 -10.48 -18.52 9.10
CA LEU A 329 -11.23 -18.20 10.32
C LEU A 329 -12.73 -18.32 10.05
N PRO A 330 -13.55 -18.65 11.06
CA PRO A 330 -15.00 -18.59 10.93
C PRO A 330 -15.44 -17.18 10.49
N SER A 331 -16.43 -17.10 9.59
CA SER A 331 -16.94 -15.82 9.08
C SER A 331 -18.03 -15.19 9.95
N GLU A 332 -18.32 -15.80 11.10
CA GLU A 332 -19.34 -15.29 12.02
C GLU A 332 -18.90 -13.95 12.61
N SER A 333 -19.78 -12.95 12.53
CA SER A 333 -19.55 -11.64 13.11
C SER A 333 -19.54 -11.75 14.64
N GLN A 334 -18.34 -11.73 15.23
CA GLN A 334 -18.21 -11.63 16.67
C GLN A 334 -18.43 -10.18 17.10
N PRO A 335 -19.30 -9.90 18.09
CA PRO A 335 -19.62 -8.52 18.49
C PRO A 335 -18.38 -7.74 18.97
N THR A 336 -17.39 -8.43 19.54
CA THR A 336 -16.11 -7.85 19.93
C THR A 336 -15.26 -7.40 18.74
N LEU A 337 -15.30 -8.12 17.61
CA LEU A 337 -14.62 -7.72 16.38
C LEU A 337 -15.30 -6.52 15.71
N ALA A 338 -16.63 -6.41 15.84
CA ALA A 338 -17.38 -5.25 15.32
C ALA A 338 -16.95 -3.92 15.97
N ALA A 339 -16.64 -3.92 17.27
CA ALA A 339 -16.10 -2.74 17.95
C ALA A 339 -14.74 -2.31 17.38
N LEU A 340 -13.90 -3.28 17.01
CA LEU A 340 -12.61 -3.00 16.36
C LEU A 340 -12.80 -2.44 14.94
N ALA A 341 -13.78 -2.96 14.19
CA ALA A 341 -14.11 -2.46 12.86
C ALA A 341 -14.55 -0.98 12.86
N ALA A 342 -15.07 -0.45 13.97
CA ALA A 342 -15.41 0.96 14.11
C ALA A 342 -14.19 1.90 14.14
N LEU A 343 -12.98 1.37 14.38
CA LEU A 343 -11.73 2.13 14.30
C LEU A 343 -11.20 2.29 12.86
N THR A 344 -11.86 1.68 11.89
CA THR A 344 -11.48 1.74 10.47
C THR A 344 -12.21 2.87 9.74
N GLU A 345 -11.58 3.42 8.71
CA GLU A 345 -12.19 4.45 7.85
C GLU A 345 -12.57 3.80 6.52
N ARG A 346 -13.80 4.03 6.06
CA ARG A 346 -14.33 3.47 4.81
C ARG A 346 -14.58 4.58 3.81
N GLU A 347 -14.12 4.38 2.58
CA GLU A 347 -14.30 5.30 1.46
C GLU A 347 -14.53 4.47 0.18
N SER A 348 -15.23 4.99 -0.83
CA SER A 348 -15.28 4.30 -2.13
C SER A 348 -14.07 4.69 -2.98
N ALA A 349 -13.37 3.69 -3.52
CA ALA A 349 -12.24 3.93 -4.42
C ALA A 349 -12.71 4.64 -5.70
N GLY A 350 -12.06 5.76 -6.01
CA GLY A 350 -12.37 6.53 -7.20
C GLY A 350 -13.67 7.33 -7.11
N GLU A 351 -14.12 7.72 -5.92
CA GLU A 351 -15.22 8.69 -5.75
C GLU A 351 -14.98 9.97 -6.55
N GLU A 352 -13.76 10.51 -6.51
CA GLU A 352 -13.38 11.69 -7.33
C GLU A 352 -13.56 11.43 -8.82
N ARG A 353 -13.20 10.23 -9.30
CA ARG A 353 -13.45 9.81 -10.68
C ARG A 353 -14.95 9.70 -10.95
N ALA A 354 -15.75 9.15 -10.03
CA ALA A 354 -17.20 9.06 -10.18
C ALA A 354 -17.90 10.43 -10.19
N ALA A 355 -17.35 11.40 -9.44
CA ALA A 355 -17.79 12.79 -9.40
C ALA A 355 -17.27 13.62 -10.59
N ALA A 356 -16.23 13.14 -11.28
CA ALA A 356 -15.66 13.84 -12.43
C ALA A 356 -16.71 14.05 -13.53
N PRO A 357 -16.71 15.22 -14.19
CA PRO A 357 -17.68 15.52 -15.24
C PRO A 357 -17.58 14.49 -16.37
N THR A 358 -18.68 14.29 -17.09
CA THR A 358 -18.68 13.46 -18.29
C THR A 358 -17.60 13.95 -19.25
N ALA A 359 -16.82 13.02 -19.80
CA ALA A 359 -15.87 13.35 -20.85
C ALA A 359 -16.61 13.93 -22.06
N SER A 360 -16.17 15.11 -22.49
CA SER A 360 -16.71 15.78 -23.68
C SER A 360 -15.81 15.57 -24.90
N HIS A 361 -14.51 15.34 -24.68
CA HIS A 361 -13.52 15.21 -25.73
C HIS A 361 -12.45 14.18 -25.35
N VAL A 362 -11.81 13.62 -26.38
CA VAL A 362 -10.56 12.88 -26.29
C VAL A 362 -9.42 13.80 -26.71
N LEU A 363 -8.42 14.00 -25.86
CA LEU A 363 -7.17 14.68 -26.17
C LEU A 363 -6.14 13.64 -26.62
N PHE A 364 -5.62 13.83 -27.83
CA PHE A 364 -4.56 13.02 -28.41
C PHE A 364 -3.66 13.88 -29.29
N ASP A 365 -2.34 13.80 -29.08
CA ASP A 365 -1.33 14.51 -29.88
C ASP A 365 -1.62 16.02 -30.00
N GLY A 366 -1.99 16.64 -28.88
CA GLY A 366 -2.35 18.07 -28.82
C GLY A 366 -3.68 18.44 -29.48
N ARG A 367 -4.46 17.46 -29.98
CA ARG A 367 -5.75 17.68 -30.65
C ARG A 367 -6.90 17.12 -29.81
N THR A 368 -8.02 17.83 -29.83
CA THR A 368 -9.25 17.42 -29.14
C THR A 368 -10.27 16.88 -30.13
N PHE A 369 -10.81 15.70 -29.83
CA PHE A 369 -11.84 15.02 -30.63
C PHE A 369 -13.11 14.94 -29.81
N ALA A 370 -14.19 15.62 -30.24
CA ALA A 370 -15.44 15.64 -29.49
C ALA A 370 -16.08 14.25 -29.37
N LEU A 371 -16.62 13.95 -28.20
CA LEU A 371 -17.49 12.81 -27.92
C LEU A 371 -18.95 13.22 -28.17
N ALA A 372 -19.36 13.09 -29.42
CA ALA A 372 -20.71 13.43 -29.88
C ALA A 372 -21.59 12.16 -29.97
N PRO A 373 -22.86 12.29 -30.37
CA PRO A 373 -23.73 11.13 -30.60
C PRO A 373 -23.17 10.14 -31.63
N GLU A 374 -22.45 10.62 -32.66
CA GLU A 374 -21.81 9.71 -33.60
C GLU A 374 -20.54 9.06 -33.00
N PRO A 375 -20.33 7.74 -33.21
CA PRO A 375 -19.18 7.02 -32.68
C PRO A 375 -17.83 7.61 -33.12
N LEU A 376 -16.89 7.73 -32.19
CA LEU A 376 -15.49 8.07 -32.48
C LEU A 376 -14.66 6.80 -32.46
N VAL A 377 -14.18 6.37 -33.63
CA VAL A 377 -13.43 5.10 -33.77
C VAL A 377 -11.93 5.36 -33.67
N VAL A 378 -11.23 4.56 -32.87
CA VAL A 378 -9.77 4.65 -32.74
C VAL A 378 -9.12 3.39 -33.31
N GLY A 379 -8.05 3.55 -34.08
CA GLY A 379 -7.25 2.42 -34.54
C GLY A 379 -6.22 2.83 -35.59
N ARG A 380 -5.55 1.83 -36.17
CA ARG A 380 -4.51 2.04 -37.20
C ARG A 380 -5.07 2.43 -38.57
N ALA A 381 -6.25 1.90 -38.92
CA ALA A 381 -6.92 2.19 -40.18
C ALA A 381 -8.45 2.16 -39.97
N PRO A 382 -8.98 3.10 -39.17
CA PRO A 382 -10.40 3.15 -38.84
C PRO A 382 -11.20 3.61 -40.06
N ALA A 383 -12.04 2.71 -40.60
CA ALA A 383 -12.96 3.03 -41.69
C ALA A 383 -14.24 3.69 -41.15
N ALA A 384 -14.10 4.89 -40.57
CA ALA A 384 -15.21 5.66 -39.99
C ALA A 384 -15.06 7.16 -40.29
N ALA A 385 -16.18 7.86 -40.40
CA ALA A 385 -16.21 9.31 -40.66
C ALA A 385 -15.55 10.12 -39.52
N ARG A 386 -15.70 9.67 -38.28
CA ARG A 386 -15.05 10.24 -37.10
C ARG A 386 -14.05 9.24 -36.55
N ALA A 387 -12.77 9.55 -36.70
CA ALA A 387 -11.74 8.64 -36.25
C ALA A 387 -10.47 9.32 -35.72
N ILE A 388 -9.83 8.64 -34.77
CA ILE A 388 -8.45 8.90 -34.37
C ILE A 388 -7.59 7.82 -35.04
N VAL A 389 -6.79 8.23 -36.02
CA VAL A 389 -5.82 7.36 -36.69
C VAL A 389 -4.54 7.35 -35.87
N LEU A 390 -4.17 6.19 -35.34
CA LEU A 390 -2.95 6.02 -34.57
C LEU A 390 -1.72 5.85 -35.49
N PRO A 391 -0.52 6.29 -35.07
CA PRO A 391 0.70 6.15 -35.84
C PRO A 391 0.97 4.72 -36.34
N GLU A 392 1.61 4.61 -37.50
CA GLU A 392 2.11 3.31 -37.99
C GLU A 392 3.27 2.79 -37.12
N GLY A 393 3.50 1.48 -37.13
CA GLY A 393 4.60 0.84 -36.37
C GLY A 393 4.26 0.48 -34.92
N LEU A 394 3.05 0.77 -34.43
CA LEU A 394 2.60 0.39 -33.09
C LEU A 394 2.22 -1.10 -33.02
N ALA A 395 2.97 -1.88 -32.23
CA ALA A 395 2.64 -3.27 -31.96
C ALA A 395 1.33 -3.40 -31.16
N GLY A 396 0.54 -4.43 -31.48
CA GLY A 396 -0.71 -4.72 -30.77
C GLY A 396 -1.90 -3.81 -31.11
N VAL A 397 -1.82 -2.92 -32.12
CA VAL A 397 -2.91 -2.00 -32.48
C VAL A 397 -3.74 -2.52 -33.68
N SER A 398 -5.01 -2.84 -33.42
CA SER A 398 -5.99 -3.22 -34.45
C SER A 398 -6.36 -2.07 -35.41
N ARG A 399 -6.83 -2.42 -36.62
CA ARG A 399 -7.34 -1.45 -37.62
C ARG A 399 -8.48 -0.60 -37.05
N ARG A 400 -9.43 -1.28 -36.38
CA ARG A 400 -10.44 -0.72 -35.48
C ARG A 400 -10.18 -1.31 -34.10
N HIS A 401 -9.65 -0.51 -33.19
CA HIS A 401 -9.15 -0.95 -31.89
C HIS A 401 -10.19 -0.78 -30.80
N CYS A 402 -10.69 0.44 -30.61
CA CYS A 402 -11.76 0.74 -29.69
C CYS A 402 -12.70 1.78 -30.31
N THR A 403 -13.84 2.01 -29.67
CA THR A 403 -14.81 3.02 -30.11
C THR A 403 -15.35 3.74 -28.90
N PHE A 404 -15.31 5.07 -28.93
CA PHE A 404 -16.03 5.88 -27.97
C PHE A 404 -17.46 6.14 -28.48
N LEU A 405 -18.41 5.96 -27.58
CA LEU A 405 -19.83 6.18 -27.80
C LEU A 405 -20.38 7.14 -26.76
N ARG A 406 -21.46 7.83 -27.11
CA ARG A 406 -22.24 8.61 -26.17
C ARG A 406 -23.59 7.95 -25.95
N GLU A 407 -23.86 7.51 -24.72
CA GLU A 407 -25.16 6.99 -24.30
C GLU A 407 -25.79 7.99 -23.33
N GLY A 408 -26.67 8.85 -23.85
CA GLY A 408 -27.26 9.94 -23.08
C GLY A 408 -26.20 10.95 -22.59
N LEU A 409 -26.09 11.09 -21.27
CA LEU A 409 -25.09 11.94 -20.62
C LEU A 409 -23.75 11.23 -20.36
N ASP A 410 -23.62 9.97 -20.77
CA ASP A 410 -22.45 9.16 -20.48
C ASP A 410 -21.59 8.93 -21.71
N ALA A 411 -20.27 8.93 -21.50
CA ALA A 411 -19.31 8.48 -22.49
C ALA A 411 -18.90 7.03 -22.18
N LEU A 412 -18.95 6.17 -23.18
CA LEU A 412 -18.54 4.78 -23.09
C LEU A 412 -17.38 4.51 -24.06
N LEU A 413 -16.53 3.57 -23.69
CA LEU A 413 -15.50 2.99 -24.55
C LEU A 413 -15.84 1.52 -24.75
N LEU A 414 -15.92 1.08 -26.01
CA LEU A 414 -16.03 -0.31 -26.43
C LEU A 414 -14.66 -0.82 -26.91
N ASP A 415 -14.18 -1.92 -26.36
CA ASP A 415 -12.95 -2.58 -26.82
C ASP A 415 -13.28 -3.56 -27.96
N HIS A 416 -12.54 -3.46 -29.08
CA HIS A 416 -12.59 -4.42 -30.19
C HIS A 416 -11.27 -5.18 -30.34
N SER A 417 -10.32 -4.95 -29.42
CA SER A 417 -8.94 -5.38 -29.57
C SER A 417 -8.68 -6.79 -29.05
N ARG A 418 -7.83 -7.52 -29.77
CA ARG A 418 -7.25 -8.78 -29.26
C ARG A 418 -6.20 -8.55 -28.17
N PHE A 419 -5.47 -7.44 -28.27
CA PHE A 419 -4.40 -7.07 -27.33
C PHE A 419 -4.91 -6.24 -26.15
N GLY A 420 -6.21 -5.88 -26.17
CA GLY A 420 -6.90 -5.18 -25.11
C GLY A 420 -6.74 -3.66 -25.17
N THR A 421 -7.78 -2.98 -24.70
CA THR A 421 -7.76 -1.55 -24.33
C THR A 421 -7.74 -1.42 -22.80
N PHE A 422 -7.02 -0.43 -22.27
CA PHE A 422 -6.94 -0.20 -20.82
C PHE A 422 -7.43 1.21 -20.47
N VAL A 423 -8.29 1.34 -19.46
CA VAL A 423 -8.72 2.63 -18.89
C VAL A 423 -8.09 2.74 -17.51
N ASN A 424 -7.25 3.77 -17.31
CA ASN A 424 -6.47 3.99 -16.09
C ASN A 424 -5.61 2.79 -15.66
N GLY A 425 -5.33 1.84 -16.55
CA GLY A 425 -4.60 0.60 -16.25
C GLY A 425 -5.49 -0.63 -16.06
N GLU A 426 -6.80 -0.47 -15.92
CA GLU A 426 -7.77 -1.59 -15.90
C GLU A 426 -8.09 -2.01 -17.34
N ARG A 427 -7.96 -3.31 -17.64
CA ARG A 427 -8.31 -3.84 -18.97
C ARG A 427 -9.82 -3.81 -19.17
N VAL A 428 -10.25 -3.21 -20.26
CA VAL A 428 -11.66 -3.17 -20.67
C VAL A 428 -12.04 -4.57 -21.16
N ALA A 429 -13.07 -5.17 -20.55
CA ALA A 429 -13.55 -6.49 -20.94
C ALA A 429 -14.34 -6.45 -22.26
N GLU A 430 -15.36 -5.58 -22.34
CA GLU A 430 -16.17 -5.34 -23.55
C GLU A 430 -16.50 -3.86 -23.68
N ARG A 431 -16.97 -3.26 -22.58
CA ARG A 431 -17.32 -1.85 -22.46
C ARG A 431 -16.92 -1.27 -21.12
N ALA A 432 -16.57 0.01 -21.09
CA ALA A 432 -16.28 0.76 -19.88
C ALA A 432 -16.83 2.17 -19.98
N ARG A 433 -17.39 2.70 -18.89
CA ARG A 433 -17.73 4.14 -18.81
C ARG A 433 -16.46 4.94 -18.61
N VAL A 434 -16.35 6.05 -19.34
CA VAL A 434 -15.20 6.95 -19.28
C VAL A 434 -15.65 8.35 -18.86
N ARG A 435 -14.80 9.03 -18.08
CA ARG A 435 -15.04 10.37 -17.55
C ARG A 435 -13.86 11.29 -17.83
N ALA A 436 -14.07 12.59 -17.67
CA ALA A 436 -12.97 13.55 -17.75
C ALA A 436 -11.89 13.20 -16.71
N GLY A 437 -10.63 13.28 -17.10
CA GLY A 437 -9.47 12.84 -16.31
C GLY A 437 -9.01 11.41 -16.61
N ASP A 438 -9.82 10.57 -17.25
CA ASP A 438 -9.41 9.20 -17.59
C ASP A 438 -8.29 9.16 -18.62
N GLN A 439 -7.37 8.21 -18.47
CA GLN A 439 -6.33 7.89 -19.44
C GLN A 439 -6.62 6.53 -20.08
N VAL A 440 -6.75 6.50 -21.40
CA VAL A 440 -6.97 5.28 -22.18
C VAL A 440 -5.67 4.89 -22.87
N ARG A 441 -5.15 3.70 -22.55
CA ARG A 441 -3.94 3.13 -23.18
C ARG A 441 -4.32 2.05 -24.19
N ILE A 442 -3.72 2.15 -25.39
CA ILE A 442 -3.97 1.29 -26.55
C ILE A 442 -2.66 0.66 -27.04
N GLY A 443 -2.53 -0.67 -27.00
CA GLY A 443 -1.34 -1.41 -27.44
C GLY A 443 -0.20 -1.48 -26.41
N ASP A 444 0.98 -1.92 -26.86
CA ASP A 444 2.22 -2.09 -26.07
C ASP A 444 3.45 -1.74 -26.95
N PRO A 445 4.28 -0.71 -26.65
CA PRO A 445 4.39 0.09 -25.40
C PRO A 445 3.23 1.06 -25.12
N GLY A 446 2.21 1.09 -25.98
CA GLY A 446 0.91 1.70 -25.69
C GLY A 446 0.83 3.19 -26.00
N VAL A 447 -0.18 3.58 -26.77
CA VAL A 447 -0.54 5.00 -26.98
C VAL A 447 -1.54 5.43 -25.93
N ALA A 448 -1.30 6.56 -25.28
CA ALA A 448 -2.20 7.15 -24.30
C ALA A 448 -3.10 8.23 -24.94
N LEU A 449 -4.40 8.13 -24.67
CA LEU A 449 -5.42 9.13 -24.96
C LEU A 449 -5.91 9.68 -23.61
N THR A 450 -6.14 10.99 -23.50
CA THR A 450 -6.66 11.60 -22.27
C THR A 450 -8.09 12.07 -22.47
N LEU A 451 -9.00 11.74 -21.57
CA LEU A 451 -10.38 12.17 -21.62
C LEU A 451 -10.51 13.51 -20.89
N ILE A 452 -11.17 14.48 -21.50
CA ILE A 452 -11.31 15.83 -20.92
C ILE A 452 -12.77 16.32 -20.96
N ALA A 453 -13.12 17.15 -20.00
CA ALA A 453 -14.31 17.99 -20.04
C ALA A 453 -13.88 19.39 -20.48
N VAL A 454 -14.49 19.91 -21.53
CA VAL A 454 -14.41 21.31 -21.90
C VAL A 454 -15.63 21.96 -21.27
N ALA A 455 -15.42 22.83 -20.29
CA ALA A 455 -16.50 23.58 -19.69
C ALA A 455 -17.06 24.54 -20.74
N ASP A 456 -18.39 24.55 -20.93
CA ASP A 456 -19.05 25.68 -21.56
C ASP A 456 -18.77 26.89 -20.67
N THR A 457 -18.07 27.88 -21.21
CA THR A 457 -17.78 29.13 -20.48
C THR A 457 -19.11 29.72 -19.99
N PRO A 458 -19.28 30.13 -18.72
CA PRO A 458 -20.40 31.00 -18.39
C PRO A 458 -20.24 32.26 -19.27
N PRO A 459 -21.29 32.72 -19.98
CA PRO A 459 -21.20 33.92 -20.80
C PRO A 459 -20.70 35.07 -19.93
N GLY A 460 -19.61 35.69 -20.37
CA GLY A 460 -18.77 36.53 -19.52
C GLY A 460 -19.50 37.69 -18.85
N SER A 461 -19.06 38.02 -17.63
CA SER A 461 -19.20 39.37 -17.10
C SER A 461 -18.17 40.27 -17.80
N ARG A 462 -18.53 40.76 -18.99
CA ARG A 462 -18.06 42.07 -19.46
C ARG A 462 -19.08 43.10 -18.97
N GLY A 463 -18.64 44.01 -18.12
CA GLY A 463 -19.41 45.09 -17.51
C GLY A 463 -18.72 45.53 -16.24
#